data_AF-A0A915DSC9-F1
#
_entry.id   AF-A0A915DSC9-F1
#
_cell.length_a   1.000
_cell.length_b   1.000
_cell.length_c   1.000
_cell.angle_alpha   90.00
_cell.angle_beta   90.00
_cell.angle_gamma   90.00
#
_symmetry.space_group_name_H-M   'P 1'
#
loop_
_entity.id
_entity.type
_entity.pdbx_description
1 polymer ?
#
loop_
_entity_poly.entity_id
_entity_poly.type
_entity_poly.pdbx_seq_one_letter_code
_entity_poly.pdbx_strand_id
1 'polypeptide(L)'
;MKLRKLLQFFEDECNWHFVDLLSFTWIDGFCGVCNGSSSHLLCLPFFSFILPLLSGIAASITSVYALLLHNPNGCELFLQFFSLILGFLLFVATATEAVCLRRVQAERGEQSVCAGVLNRTLGSQLKCSDVFLSLQDHLLLKIGPQPSNVEHLEESRRTVQIALSTVLAVASLVQFSTGLILTLYSAAENKFQLSAPHWQAIFGIFTLLYSYVYHAYCCVFFHSYFVTLVAVYCLIQAGVPWHFPARTSSRQFFSVVGAGLSTALLALTSFGFYCWANRHAAPWKFDRDLSNFLYSQSYWNSTIDKDKTMTNGLFRYCHKPKQMYMLCERTLEFSKPYIWWTQEQVEGEAELIQAMVLILLTLNACIHFLLFVYDAFGN
;
A
#
# COMPACT_ATOMS: atom_id res chain seq x y z
N MET A 1 25.08 -19.20 21.15
CA MET A 1 24.93 -20.64 21.51
C MET A 1 23.49 -21.14 21.41
N LYS A 2 22.45 -20.36 21.78
CA LYS A 2 21.03 -20.75 21.60
C LYS A 2 20.58 -20.89 20.13
N LEU A 3 21.06 -20.03 19.22
CA LEU A 3 20.70 -20.08 17.80
C LEU A 3 21.19 -21.36 17.10
N ARG A 4 22.35 -21.89 17.52
CA ARG A 4 22.96 -23.09 16.91
C ARG A 4 22.19 -24.38 17.25
N LYS A 5 21.62 -24.48 18.45
CA LYS A 5 20.71 -25.58 18.83
C LYS A 5 19.35 -25.49 18.16
N LEU A 6 18.88 -24.27 17.87
CA LEU A 6 17.66 -24.04 17.07
C LEU A 6 17.89 -24.45 15.61
N LEU A 7 19.03 -24.06 15.02
CA LEU A 7 19.42 -24.46 13.66
C LEU A 7 19.59 -25.98 13.52
N GLN A 8 20.23 -26.65 14.49
CA GLN A 8 20.35 -28.12 14.47
C GLN A 8 19.00 -28.85 14.60
N PHE A 9 18.05 -28.29 15.35
CA PHE A 9 16.69 -28.83 15.42
C PHE A 9 15.94 -28.65 14.09
N PHE A 10 16.15 -27.54 13.39
CA PHE A 10 15.61 -27.31 12.05
C PHE A 10 16.27 -28.23 11.00
N GLU A 11 17.56 -28.54 11.10
CA GLU A 11 18.29 -29.32 10.10
C GLU A 11 17.80 -30.79 9.99
N ASP A 12 17.49 -31.42 11.13
CA ASP A 12 17.10 -32.84 11.18
C ASP A 12 15.57 -33.07 10.98
N GLU A 13 14.71 -32.15 11.44
CA GLU A 13 13.24 -32.27 11.27
C GLU A 13 12.70 -31.55 10.02
N CYS A 14 13.34 -30.47 9.52
CA CYS A 14 12.76 -29.69 8.43
C CYS A 14 13.06 -30.19 7.02
N ASN A 15 13.91 -31.19 6.79
CA ASN A 15 14.18 -31.58 5.38
C ASN A 15 12.92 -32.13 4.68
N TRP A 16 12.04 -32.82 5.42
CA TRP A 16 10.72 -33.23 4.93
C TRP A 16 9.71 -32.06 4.91
N HIS A 17 9.68 -31.24 5.96
CA HIS A 17 8.79 -30.09 6.04
C HIS A 17 9.11 -28.98 5.02
N PHE A 18 10.36 -28.89 4.55
CA PHE A 18 10.79 -27.91 3.54
C PHE A 18 10.22 -28.27 2.16
N VAL A 19 10.23 -29.55 1.79
CA VAL A 19 9.56 -30.04 0.57
C VAL A 19 8.05 -29.85 0.68
N ASP A 20 7.46 -30.07 1.86
CA ASP A 20 6.05 -29.79 2.10
C ASP A 20 5.73 -28.29 1.95
N LEU A 21 6.52 -27.41 2.56
CA LEU A 21 6.38 -25.94 2.44
C LEU A 21 6.52 -25.44 1.00
N LEU A 22 7.44 -26.01 0.22
CA LEU A 22 7.60 -25.70 -1.21
C LEU A 22 6.40 -26.18 -2.03
N SER A 23 5.84 -27.35 -1.69
CA SER A 23 4.64 -27.90 -2.31
C SER A 23 3.42 -27.03 -1.99
N PHE A 24 3.28 -26.58 -0.75
CA PHE A 24 2.25 -25.61 -0.34
C PHE A 24 2.39 -24.30 -1.10
N THR A 25 3.60 -23.75 -1.24
CA THR A 25 3.84 -22.51 -2.00
C THR A 25 3.48 -22.68 -3.48
N TRP A 26 3.71 -23.86 -4.06
CA TRP A 26 3.33 -24.15 -5.44
C TRP A 26 1.82 -24.27 -5.62
N ILE A 27 1.15 -24.97 -4.71
CA ILE A 27 -0.31 -25.10 -4.67
C ILE A 27 -0.94 -23.72 -4.47
N ASP A 28 -0.45 -22.92 -3.53
CA ASP A 28 -0.94 -21.57 -3.27
C ASP A 28 -0.67 -20.65 -4.46
N GLY A 29 0.48 -20.77 -5.13
CA GLY A 29 0.79 -20.04 -6.36
C GLY A 29 -0.16 -20.40 -7.50
N PHE A 30 -0.42 -21.70 -7.70
CA PHE A 30 -1.35 -22.19 -8.71
C PHE A 30 -2.79 -21.79 -8.39
N CYS A 31 -3.21 -21.93 -7.13
CA CYS A 31 -4.48 -21.41 -6.63
C CYS A 31 -4.56 -19.90 -6.80
N GLY A 32 -3.47 -19.15 -6.61
CA GLY A 32 -3.39 -17.71 -6.85
C GLY A 32 -3.59 -17.33 -8.31
N VAL A 33 -3.02 -18.11 -9.26
CA VAL A 33 -3.25 -17.93 -10.70
C VAL A 33 -4.69 -18.28 -11.10
N CYS A 34 -5.23 -19.40 -10.59
CA CYS A 34 -6.61 -19.83 -10.84
C CYS A 34 -7.63 -18.86 -10.23
N ASN A 35 -7.40 -18.43 -8.99
CA ASN A 35 -8.23 -17.45 -8.29
C ASN A 35 -8.05 -16.05 -8.89
N GLY A 36 -6.86 -15.69 -9.36
CA GLY A 36 -6.59 -14.47 -10.12
C GLY A 36 -7.40 -14.44 -11.42
N SER A 37 -7.39 -15.55 -12.16
CA SER A 37 -8.20 -15.70 -13.37
C SER A 37 -9.70 -15.64 -13.05
N SER A 38 -10.13 -16.25 -11.95
CA SER A 38 -11.52 -16.19 -11.46
C SER A 38 -11.91 -14.80 -10.96
N SER A 39 -10.96 -14.05 -10.39
CA SER A 39 -11.15 -12.67 -9.94
C SER A 39 -11.34 -11.71 -11.12
N HIS A 40 -10.70 -11.99 -12.27
CA HIS A 40 -10.96 -11.30 -13.53
C HIS A 40 -12.36 -11.58 -14.04
N LEU A 41 -12.79 -12.84 -13.95
CA LEU A 41 -14.16 -13.22 -14.31
C LEU A 41 -15.20 -12.55 -13.43
N LEU A 42 -14.88 -12.15 -12.19
CA LEU A 42 -15.81 -11.56 -11.21
C LEU A 42 -15.68 -10.03 -11.04
N CYS A 43 -14.81 -9.37 -11.79
CA CYS A 43 -14.63 -7.91 -11.79
C CYS A 43 -14.48 -7.29 -10.40
N LEU A 44 -13.59 -7.89 -9.60
CA LEU A 44 -13.34 -7.43 -8.23
C LEU A 44 -12.74 -6.00 -8.22
N PRO A 45 -13.21 -5.13 -7.31
CA PRO A 45 -12.93 -3.70 -7.36
C PRO A 45 -11.44 -3.35 -7.22
N PHE A 46 -10.73 -3.98 -6.29
CA PHE A 46 -9.40 -3.52 -5.89
C PHE A 46 -8.27 -4.02 -6.80
N PHE A 47 -8.60 -4.73 -7.86
CA PHE A 47 -7.61 -5.37 -8.70
C PHE A 47 -7.10 -4.47 -9.81
N SER A 48 -5.84 -4.02 -9.69
CA SER A 48 -4.99 -4.02 -10.88
C SER A 48 -4.88 -5.47 -11.32
N PHE A 49 -5.48 -5.79 -12.48
CA PHE A 49 -5.55 -7.10 -13.13
C PHE A 49 -4.26 -7.94 -13.06
N ILE A 50 -3.13 -7.29 -12.85
CA ILE A 50 -1.79 -7.87 -12.94
C ILE A 50 -1.31 -8.42 -11.58
N LEU A 51 -1.82 -7.97 -10.42
CA LEU A 51 -1.19 -8.27 -9.12
C LEU A 51 -1.29 -9.74 -8.66
N PRO A 52 -2.45 -10.43 -8.66
CA PRO A 52 -2.54 -11.86 -8.31
C PRO A 52 -1.77 -12.73 -9.29
N LEU A 53 -1.85 -12.36 -10.57
CA LEU A 53 -1.19 -13.10 -11.64
C LEU A 53 0.33 -13.01 -11.47
N LEU A 54 0.88 -11.81 -11.25
CA LEU A 54 2.30 -11.64 -10.96
C LEU A 54 2.71 -12.33 -9.66
N SER A 55 1.91 -12.24 -8.59
CA SER A 55 2.18 -12.93 -7.33
C SER A 55 2.22 -14.44 -7.51
N GLY A 56 1.24 -15.02 -8.20
CA GLY A 56 1.15 -16.44 -8.49
C GLY A 56 2.30 -16.92 -9.38
N ILE A 57 2.59 -16.21 -10.48
CA ILE A 57 3.73 -16.53 -11.36
C ILE A 57 5.05 -16.44 -10.58
N ALA A 58 5.26 -15.39 -9.79
CA ALA A 58 6.48 -15.23 -9.00
C ALA A 58 6.61 -16.37 -7.96
N ALA A 59 5.53 -16.75 -7.28
CA ALA A 59 5.52 -17.87 -6.34
C ALA A 59 5.83 -19.20 -7.04
N SER A 60 5.22 -19.46 -8.21
CA SER A 60 5.48 -20.68 -9.00
C SER A 60 6.92 -20.75 -9.49
N ILE A 61 7.47 -19.65 -10.04
CA ILE A 61 8.87 -19.59 -10.46
C ILE A 61 9.80 -19.83 -9.26
N THR A 62 9.52 -19.18 -8.13
CA THR A 62 10.34 -19.33 -6.91
C THR A 62 10.32 -20.77 -6.41
N SER A 63 9.16 -21.42 -6.39
CA SER A 63 9.02 -22.81 -5.94
C SER A 63 9.73 -23.79 -6.88
N VAL A 64 9.54 -23.66 -8.21
CA VAL A 64 10.26 -24.52 -9.18
C VAL A 64 11.77 -24.29 -9.09
N TYR A 65 12.21 -23.04 -8.94
CA TYR A 65 13.62 -22.71 -8.82
C TYR A 65 14.24 -23.32 -7.55
N ALA A 66 13.53 -23.27 -6.42
CA ALA A 66 13.96 -23.87 -5.17
C ALA A 66 14.04 -25.42 -5.26
N LEU A 67 13.15 -26.07 -6.01
CA LEU A 67 13.19 -27.53 -6.21
C LEU A 67 14.36 -27.99 -7.10
N LEU A 68 14.81 -27.14 -8.04
CA LEU A 68 15.90 -27.47 -8.97
C LEU A 68 17.29 -27.27 -8.36
N LEU A 69 17.40 -26.48 -7.30
CA LEU A 69 18.68 -26.20 -6.64
C LEU A 69 18.89 -27.13 -5.44
N HIS A 70 20.03 -27.81 -5.42
CA HIS A 70 20.41 -28.64 -4.28
C HIS A 70 20.94 -27.82 -3.09
N ASN A 71 21.46 -26.61 -3.35
CA ASN A 71 22.00 -25.71 -2.35
C ASN A 71 21.43 -24.30 -2.54
N PRO A 72 21.14 -23.57 -1.45
CA PRO A 72 20.61 -22.22 -1.54
C PRO A 72 21.63 -21.26 -2.16
N ASN A 73 21.14 -20.35 -2.99
CA ASN A 73 21.94 -19.34 -3.69
C ASN A 73 21.32 -17.95 -3.51
N GLY A 74 22.10 -16.88 -3.67
CA GLY A 74 21.63 -15.50 -3.58
C GLY A 74 20.50 -15.15 -4.56
N CYS A 75 20.47 -15.82 -5.72
CA CYS A 75 19.36 -15.68 -6.68
C CYS A 75 18.03 -16.21 -6.10
N GLU A 76 18.06 -17.33 -5.39
CA GLU A 76 16.88 -17.90 -4.74
C GLU A 76 16.37 -16.98 -3.64
N LEU A 77 17.29 -16.45 -2.81
CA LEU A 77 16.95 -15.47 -1.77
C LEU A 77 16.25 -14.23 -2.37
N PHE A 78 16.75 -13.73 -3.51
CA PHE A 78 16.15 -12.60 -4.21
C PHE A 78 14.73 -12.92 -4.73
N LEU A 79 14.54 -14.09 -5.34
CA LEU A 79 13.23 -14.53 -5.84
C LEU A 79 12.23 -14.72 -4.68
N GLN A 80 12.65 -15.34 -3.57
CA GLN A 80 11.83 -15.49 -2.36
C GLN A 80 11.44 -14.15 -1.77
N PHE A 81 12.39 -13.21 -1.68
CA PHE A 81 12.11 -11.85 -1.19
C PHE A 81 11.15 -11.08 -2.10
N PHE A 82 11.30 -11.21 -3.42
CA PHE A 82 10.38 -10.59 -4.37
C PHE A 82 8.97 -11.19 -4.28
N SER A 83 8.87 -12.53 -4.19
CA SER A 83 7.60 -13.24 -3.96
C SER A 83 6.95 -12.84 -2.63
N LEU A 84 7.74 -12.64 -1.57
CA LEU A 84 7.29 -12.16 -0.27
C LEU A 84 6.66 -10.76 -0.37
N ILE A 85 7.30 -9.83 -1.08
CA ILE A 85 6.77 -8.47 -1.29
C ILE A 85 5.45 -8.53 -2.05
N LEU A 86 5.38 -9.30 -3.14
CA LEU A 86 4.14 -9.45 -3.92
C LEU A 86 3.02 -10.09 -3.10
N GLY A 87 3.33 -11.13 -2.31
CA GLY A 87 2.38 -11.78 -1.40
C GLY A 87 1.84 -10.82 -0.34
N PHE A 88 2.71 -9.98 0.25
CA PHE A 88 2.30 -8.94 1.19
C PHE A 88 1.36 -7.91 0.56
N LEU A 89 1.71 -7.38 -0.62
CA LEU A 89 0.88 -6.42 -1.33
C LEU A 89 -0.47 -7.02 -1.71
N LEU A 90 -0.48 -8.27 -2.16
CA LEU A 90 -1.71 -9.01 -2.47
C LEU A 90 -2.57 -9.21 -1.23
N PHE A 91 -1.98 -9.55 -0.09
CA PHE A 91 -2.69 -9.68 1.18
C PHE A 91 -3.34 -8.36 1.61
N VAL A 92 -2.60 -7.25 1.59
CA VAL A 92 -3.16 -5.94 1.96
C VAL A 92 -4.30 -5.56 1.02
N ALA A 93 -4.15 -5.75 -0.29
CA ALA A 93 -5.20 -5.43 -1.26
C ALA A 93 -6.47 -6.29 -1.07
N THR A 94 -6.32 -7.59 -0.87
CA THR A 94 -7.45 -8.52 -0.73
C THR A 94 -8.10 -8.46 0.65
N ALA A 95 -7.33 -8.24 1.71
CA ALA A 95 -7.88 -8.01 3.03
C ALA A 95 -8.66 -6.68 3.09
N THR A 96 -8.14 -5.61 2.49
CA THR A 96 -8.87 -4.33 2.43
C THR A 96 -10.16 -4.46 1.63
N GLU A 97 -10.13 -5.16 0.50
CA GLU A 97 -11.33 -5.46 -0.30
C GLU A 97 -12.36 -6.28 0.49
N ALA A 98 -11.94 -7.39 1.10
CA ALA A 98 -12.83 -8.25 1.88
C ALA A 98 -13.47 -7.51 3.06
N VAL A 99 -12.69 -6.69 3.78
CA VAL A 99 -13.19 -5.86 4.88
C VAL A 99 -14.15 -4.80 4.35
N CYS A 100 -13.83 -4.17 3.22
CA CYS A 100 -14.64 -3.09 2.68
C CYS A 100 -15.95 -3.57 2.07
N LEU A 101 -15.97 -4.70 1.34
CA LEU A 101 -17.21 -5.29 0.84
C LEU A 101 -18.15 -5.68 2.00
N ARG A 102 -17.61 -6.29 3.07
CA ARG A 102 -18.41 -6.62 4.27
C ARG A 102 -18.93 -5.37 4.99
N ARG A 103 -18.13 -4.31 5.08
CA ARG A 103 -18.50 -3.04 5.72
C ARG A 103 -19.58 -2.28 4.96
N VAL A 104 -19.50 -2.23 3.63
CA VAL A 104 -20.49 -1.55 2.77
C VAL A 104 -21.85 -2.25 2.84
N GLN A 105 -21.88 -3.56 3.03
CA GLN A 105 -23.12 -4.32 3.21
C GLN A 105 -23.83 -4.10 4.55
N ALA A 106 -23.10 -3.68 5.59
CA ALA A 106 -23.73 -3.34 6.86
C ALA A 106 -24.44 -1.97 6.75
N GLU A 107 -25.58 -1.78 7.41
CA GLU A 107 -26.46 -0.59 7.33
C GLU A 107 -25.80 0.78 7.62
N ARG A 108 -24.52 0.82 8.03
CA ARG A 108 -23.71 2.05 8.23
C ARG A 108 -22.58 2.22 7.19
N GLY A 109 -22.59 1.42 6.13
CA GLY A 109 -21.49 1.30 5.18
C GLY A 109 -21.29 2.49 4.26
N GLU A 110 -22.35 3.22 3.94
CA GLU A 110 -22.33 4.32 2.95
C GLU A 110 -21.43 5.48 3.36
N GLN A 111 -21.30 5.76 4.67
CA GLN A 111 -20.44 6.83 5.20
C GLN A 111 -19.01 6.37 5.52
N SER A 112 -18.68 5.11 5.25
CA SER A 112 -17.36 4.57 5.60
C SER A 112 -16.32 4.84 4.51
N VAL A 113 -15.05 4.92 4.91
CA VAL A 113 -13.88 4.98 4.01
C VAL A 113 -13.94 3.90 2.93
N CYS A 114 -14.49 2.73 3.28
CA CYS A 114 -14.67 1.61 2.38
C CYS A 114 -15.59 1.90 1.19
N ALA A 115 -16.63 2.73 1.36
CA ALA A 115 -17.45 3.19 0.25
C ALA A 115 -16.61 4.01 -0.75
N GLY A 116 -15.58 4.72 -0.29
CA GLY A 116 -14.75 5.59 -1.12
C GLY A 116 -13.76 4.82 -1.94
N VAL A 117 -13.15 3.83 -1.30
CA VAL A 117 -12.24 2.94 -2.02
C VAL A 117 -13.00 2.08 -3.04
N LEU A 118 -14.23 1.65 -2.72
CA LEU A 118 -15.11 0.97 -3.67
C LEU A 118 -15.55 1.90 -4.84
N ASN A 119 -15.88 3.16 -4.54
CA ASN A 119 -16.31 4.09 -5.58
C ASN A 119 -15.16 4.46 -6.55
N ARG A 120 -13.92 4.53 -6.06
CA ARG A 120 -12.74 4.76 -6.93
C ARG A 120 -12.46 3.63 -7.89
N THR A 121 -12.84 2.43 -7.50
CA THR A 121 -12.65 1.22 -8.28
C THR A 121 -13.83 0.93 -9.19
N LEU A 122 -14.99 1.56 -8.95
CA LEU A 122 -16.21 1.44 -9.73
C LEU A 122 -15.99 1.66 -11.23
N GLY A 123 -15.18 2.66 -11.63
CA GLY A 123 -14.90 2.91 -13.05
C GLY A 123 -14.16 1.75 -13.74
N SER A 124 -13.27 1.07 -13.02
CA SER A 124 -12.58 -0.13 -13.50
C SER A 124 -13.52 -1.35 -13.48
N GLN A 125 -14.40 -1.42 -12.47
CA GLN A 125 -15.40 -2.48 -12.38
C GLN A 125 -16.42 -2.40 -13.52
N LEU A 126 -16.92 -1.21 -13.86
CA LEU A 126 -17.89 -1.02 -14.95
C LEU A 126 -17.30 -1.44 -16.29
N LYS A 127 -16.05 -1.04 -16.58
CA LYS A 127 -15.34 -1.48 -17.78
C LYS A 127 -15.16 -2.99 -17.84
N CYS A 128 -14.90 -3.62 -16.68
CA CYS A 128 -14.79 -5.07 -16.59
C CYS A 128 -16.16 -5.75 -16.76
N SER A 129 -17.20 -5.22 -16.13
CA SER A 129 -18.55 -5.77 -16.24
C SER A 129 -19.01 -5.76 -17.68
N ASP A 130 -18.80 -4.67 -18.43
CA ASP A 130 -19.21 -4.61 -19.84
C ASP A 130 -18.63 -5.76 -20.70
N VAL A 131 -17.46 -6.28 -20.34
CA VAL A 131 -16.80 -7.40 -21.05
C VAL A 131 -17.24 -8.77 -20.52
N PHE A 132 -17.35 -8.93 -19.20
CA PHE A 132 -17.51 -10.25 -18.56
C PHE A 132 -18.91 -10.53 -17.97
N LEU A 133 -19.82 -9.57 -17.96
CA LEU A 133 -21.17 -9.71 -17.38
C LEU A 133 -21.93 -10.90 -17.98
N SER A 134 -21.90 -11.04 -19.31
CA SER A 134 -22.59 -12.13 -20.01
C SER A 134 -22.06 -13.52 -19.61
N LEU A 135 -20.76 -13.63 -19.35
CA LEU A 135 -20.14 -14.89 -18.93
C LEU A 135 -20.43 -15.19 -17.44
N GLN A 136 -20.43 -14.15 -16.59
CA GLN A 136 -20.79 -14.26 -15.17
C GLN A 136 -22.23 -14.76 -15.01
N ASP A 137 -23.16 -14.16 -15.73
CA ASP A 137 -24.58 -14.53 -15.64
C ASP A 137 -24.81 -15.97 -16.09
N HIS A 138 -24.09 -16.42 -17.13
CA HIS A 138 -24.22 -17.78 -17.61
C HIS A 138 -23.65 -18.82 -16.63
N LEU A 139 -22.57 -18.50 -15.92
CA LEU A 139 -22.00 -19.35 -14.87
C LEU A 139 -22.89 -19.39 -13.63
N LEU A 140 -23.42 -18.24 -13.19
CA LEU A 140 -24.29 -18.14 -12.01
C LEU A 140 -25.63 -18.87 -12.23
N LEU A 141 -26.20 -18.79 -13.43
CA LEU A 141 -27.41 -19.53 -13.80
C LEU A 141 -27.22 -21.06 -13.82
N LYS A 142 -25.98 -21.53 -13.99
CA LYS A 142 -25.66 -22.97 -14.03
C LYS A 142 -25.35 -23.54 -12.64
N ILE A 143 -24.88 -22.70 -11.71
CA ILE A 143 -24.45 -23.12 -10.37
C ILE A 143 -25.56 -22.90 -9.33
N GLY A 144 -26.45 -21.90 -9.52
CA GLY A 144 -27.53 -21.58 -8.59
C GLY A 144 -28.92 -22.12 -8.98
N PRO A 145 -29.86 -22.23 -8.02
CA PRO A 145 -31.27 -22.45 -8.32
C PRO A 145 -31.81 -21.30 -9.18
N GLN A 146 -32.66 -21.60 -10.18
CA GLN A 146 -33.22 -20.60 -11.10
C GLN A 146 -33.77 -19.38 -10.33
N PRO A 147 -33.14 -18.20 -10.44
CA PRO A 147 -33.64 -17.02 -9.77
C PRO A 147 -34.84 -16.50 -10.55
N SER A 148 -36.00 -16.41 -9.89
CA SER A 148 -37.21 -15.83 -10.48
C SER A 148 -37.15 -14.30 -10.60
N ASN A 149 -36.24 -13.63 -9.88
CA ASN A 149 -36.11 -12.17 -9.80
C ASN A 149 -34.65 -11.69 -9.96
N VAL A 150 -34.46 -10.52 -10.60
CA VAL A 150 -33.15 -9.88 -10.86
C VAL A 150 -32.40 -9.53 -9.57
N GLU A 151 -33.11 -9.17 -8.50
CA GLU A 151 -32.50 -8.81 -7.21
C GLU A 151 -31.72 -9.98 -6.56
N HIS A 152 -32.20 -11.22 -6.70
CA HIS A 152 -31.52 -12.40 -6.15
C HIS A 152 -30.22 -12.72 -6.89
N LEU A 153 -30.11 -12.36 -8.17
CA LEU A 153 -28.89 -12.58 -8.95
C LEU A 153 -27.75 -11.64 -8.50
N GLU A 154 -28.09 -10.37 -8.22
CA GLU A 154 -27.11 -9.40 -7.69
C GLU A 154 -26.63 -9.77 -6.29
N GLU A 155 -27.52 -10.22 -5.41
CA GLU A 155 -27.18 -10.67 -4.06
C GLU A 155 -26.24 -11.88 -4.08
N SER A 156 -26.52 -12.86 -4.96
CA SER A 156 -25.67 -14.03 -5.16
C SER A 156 -24.26 -13.64 -5.65
N ARG A 157 -24.18 -12.74 -6.65
CA ARG A 157 -22.89 -12.26 -7.17
C ARG A 157 -22.05 -11.58 -6.08
N ARG A 158 -22.67 -10.71 -5.27
CA ARG A 158 -21.97 -10.01 -4.17
C ARG A 158 -21.48 -10.99 -3.10
N THR A 159 -22.27 -12.00 -2.77
CA THR A 159 -21.89 -13.05 -1.81
C THR A 159 -20.66 -13.84 -2.30
N VAL A 160 -20.66 -14.22 -3.58
CA VAL A 160 -19.52 -14.91 -4.21
C VAL A 160 -18.27 -14.02 -4.22
N GLN A 161 -18.41 -12.72 -4.52
CA GLN A 161 -17.29 -11.78 -4.50
C GLN A 161 -16.64 -11.68 -3.11
N ILE A 162 -17.46 -11.59 -2.04
CA ILE A 162 -16.95 -11.55 -0.66
C ILE A 162 -16.24 -12.86 -0.33
N ALA A 163 -16.87 -14.00 -0.64
CA ALA A 163 -16.27 -15.30 -0.39
C ALA A 163 -14.90 -15.40 -1.10
N LEU A 164 -14.83 -15.08 -2.39
CA LEU A 164 -13.59 -15.15 -3.16
C LEU A 164 -12.51 -14.20 -2.63
N SER A 165 -12.86 -12.94 -2.35
CA SER A 165 -11.91 -11.97 -1.79
C SER A 165 -11.38 -12.41 -0.43
N THR A 166 -12.23 -13.00 0.41
CA THR A 166 -11.80 -13.53 1.72
C THR A 166 -10.91 -14.77 1.60
N VAL A 167 -11.21 -15.68 0.69
CA VAL A 167 -10.36 -16.85 0.40
C VAL A 167 -9.01 -16.40 -0.13
N LEU A 168 -8.99 -15.41 -1.03
CA LEU A 168 -7.75 -14.87 -1.58
C LEU A 168 -6.93 -14.11 -0.53
N ALA A 169 -7.57 -13.43 0.41
CA ALA A 169 -6.91 -12.81 1.57
C ALA A 169 -6.26 -13.85 2.48
N VAL A 170 -6.94 -14.97 2.75
CA VAL A 170 -6.36 -16.07 3.53
C VAL A 170 -5.20 -16.72 2.77
N ALA A 171 -5.37 -17.03 1.49
CA ALA A 171 -4.34 -17.65 0.66
C ALA A 171 -3.08 -16.77 0.55
N SER A 172 -3.25 -15.46 0.33
CA SER A 172 -2.13 -14.52 0.27
C SER A 172 -1.45 -14.32 1.63
N LEU A 173 -2.17 -14.40 2.75
CA LEU A 173 -1.58 -14.41 4.09
C LEU A 173 -0.71 -15.65 4.32
N VAL A 174 -1.18 -16.82 3.88
CA VAL A 174 -0.40 -18.07 3.94
C VAL A 174 0.84 -17.95 3.05
N GLN A 175 0.69 -17.51 1.81
CA GLN A 175 1.81 -17.26 0.90
C GLN A 175 2.83 -16.29 1.50
N PHE A 176 2.39 -15.18 2.09
CA PHE A 176 3.26 -14.21 2.76
C PHE A 176 4.00 -14.84 3.95
N SER A 177 3.29 -15.59 4.80
CA SER A 177 3.86 -16.22 5.99
C SER A 177 4.90 -17.27 5.61
N THR A 178 4.59 -18.12 4.63
CA THR A 178 5.50 -19.13 4.09
C THR A 178 6.72 -18.50 3.41
N GLY A 179 6.49 -17.49 2.56
CA GLY A 179 7.58 -16.73 1.94
C GLY A 179 8.50 -16.06 2.96
N LEU A 180 7.95 -15.60 4.08
CA LEU A 180 8.74 -14.97 5.15
C LEU A 180 9.66 -15.99 5.81
N ILE A 181 9.12 -17.16 6.17
CA ILE A 181 9.89 -18.26 6.76
C ILE A 181 11.00 -18.72 5.81
N LEU A 182 10.68 -18.93 4.53
CA LEU A 182 11.65 -19.34 3.51
C LEU A 182 12.75 -18.30 3.31
N THR A 183 12.39 -17.02 3.21
CA THR A 183 13.36 -15.93 3.06
C THR A 183 14.28 -15.84 4.27
N LEU A 184 13.75 -16.00 5.49
CA LEU A 184 14.56 -15.99 6.72
C LEU A 184 15.51 -17.20 6.78
N TYR A 185 15.03 -18.38 6.41
CA TYR A 185 15.84 -19.60 6.34
C TYR A 185 16.97 -19.44 5.30
N SER A 186 16.63 -19.02 4.09
CA SER A 186 17.60 -18.80 3.01
C SER A 186 18.61 -17.71 3.36
N ALA A 187 18.20 -16.65 4.06
CA ALA A 187 19.12 -15.62 4.55
C ALA A 187 20.07 -16.15 5.62
N ALA A 188 19.59 -17.00 6.53
CA ALA A 188 20.40 -17.63 7.57
C ALA A 188 21.46 -18.56 6.95
N GLU A 189 21.06 -19.40 5.99
CA GLU A 189 21.94 -20.39 5.36
C GLU A 189 23.00 -19.74 4.45
N ASN A 190 22.60 -18.74 3.67
CA ASN A 190 23.54 -17.95 2.86
C ASN A 190 24.46 -17.05 3.71
N LYS A 191 24.28 -17.03 5.05
CA LYS A 191 24.96 -16.10 5.98
C LYS A 191 24.86 -14.66 5.49
N PHE A 192 23.73 -14.32 4.88
CA PHE A 192 23.55 -13.02 4.25
C PHE A 192 23.48 -11.97 5.35
N GLN A 193 24.58 -11.23 5.53
CA GLN A 193 24.63 -10.14 6.47
C GLN A 193 23.91 -8.94 5.84
N LEU A 194 22.65 -8.74 6.23
CA LEU A 194 21.90 -7.53 5.91
C LEU A 194 22.63 -6.31 6.50
N SER A 195 23.47 -5.70 5.69
CA SER A 195 24.17 -4.47 6.05
C SER A 195 23.19 -3.29 6.12
N ALA A 196 23.52 -2.27 6.91
CA ALA A 196 22.72 -1.05 7.03
C ALA A 196 22.31 -0.40 5.69
N PRO A 197 23.15 -0.39 4.63
CA PRO A 197 22.76 0.11 3.31
C PRO A 197 21.55 -0.60 2.68
N HIS A 198 21.40 -1.91 2.88
CA HIS A 198 20.23 -2.64 2.36
C HIS A 198 18.95 -2.16 3.03
N TRP A 199 18.98 -1.96 4.35
CA TRP A 199 17.84 -1.41 5.09
C TRP A 199 17.54 0.02 4.66
N GLN A 200 18.55 0.85 4.42
CA GLN A 200 18.37 2.20 3.89
C GLN A 200 17.69 2.19 2.50
N ALA A 201 18.03 1.25 1.62
CA ALA A 201 17.35 1.09 0.33
C ALA A 201 15.86 0.73 0.51
N ILE A 202 15.57 -0.27 1.35
CA ILE A 202 14.19 -0.74 1.59
C ILE A 202 13.33 0.38 2.17
N PHE A 203 13.78 1.00 3.26
CA PHE A 203 13.04 2.11 3.88
C PHE A 203 13.03 3.37 3.00
N GLY A 204 14.03 3.55 2.13
CA GLY A 204 14.07 4.60 1.12
C GLY A 204 12.95 4.45 0.09
N ILE A 205 12.75 3.23 -0.44
CA ILE A 205 11.64 2.90 -1.36
C ILE A 205 10.28 3.15 -0.66
N PHE A 206 10.11 2.68 0.57
CA PHE A 206 8.85 2.93 1.31
C PHE A 206 8.61 4.43 1.53
N THR A 207 9.63 5.20 1.86
CA THR A 207 9.51 6.65 2.02
C THR A 207 9.16 7.34 0.70
N LEU A 208 9.65 6.83 -0.44
CA LEU A 208 9.28 7.33 -1.76
C LEU A 208 7.81 7.07 -2.08
N LEU A 209 7.31 5.85 -1.77
CA LEU A 209 5.90 5.50 -1.91
C LEU A 209 5.01 6.38 -1.02
N TYR A 210 5.40 6.57 0.25
CA TYR A 210 4.69 7.45 1.16
C TYR A 210 4.72 8.91 0.70
N SER A 211 5.83 9.36 0.09
CA SER A 211 5.90 10.70 -0.51
C SER A 211 4.87 10.90 -1.62
N TYR A 212 4.67 9.89 -2.48
CA TYR A 212 3.64 9.96 -3.52
C TYR A 212 2.25 10.18 -2.91
N VAL A 213 1.89 9.40 -1.88
CA VAL A 213 0.61 9.56 -1.17
C VAL A 213 0.55 10.92 -0.45
N TYR A 214 1.65 11.34 0.17
CA TYR A 214 1.78 12.63 0.86
C TYR A 214 1.39 13.81 -0.04
N HIS A 215 1.90 13.81 -1.27
CA HIS A 215 1.59 14.82 -2.28
C HIS A 215 0.18 14.67 -2.83
N ALA A 216 -0.26 13.44 -3.09
CA ALA A 216 -1.59 13.18 -3.64
C ALA A 216 -2.74 13.57 -2.70
N TYR A 217 -2.48 13.65 -1.40
CA TYR A 217 -3.43 14.07 -0.35
C TYR A 217 -3.10 15.44 0.26
N CYS A 218 -2.25 16.24 -0.40
CA CYS A 218 -1.96 17.62 0.00
C CYS A 218 -1.58 17.77 1.48
N CYS A 219 -0.75 16.86 2.00
CA CYS A 219 -0.31 16.94 3.40
C CYS A 219 0.46 18.25 3.65
N VAL A 220 0.70 18.58 4.94
CA VAL A 220 1.36 19.83 5.34
C VAL A 220 2.69 20.01 4.59
N PHE A 221 3.02 21.19 4.06
CA PHE A 221 4.24 21.40 3.26
C PHE A 221 4.38 20.53 1.98
N PHE A 222 3.30 20.02 1.38
CA PHE A 222 3.36 19.26 0.12
C PHE A 222 4.20 19.96 -0.97
N HIS A 223 4.14 21.30 -1.06
CA HIS A 223 4.88 22.07 -2.07
C HIS A 223 6.41 21.96 -1.98
N SER A 224 6.95 21.48 -0.85
CA SER A 224 8.41 21.47 -0.61
C SER A 224 9.10 20.27 -1.23
N TYR A 225 8.36 19.22 -1.60
CA TYR A 225 8.90 17.92 -2.02
C TYR A 225 9.97 17.34 -1.07
N PHE A 226 9.99 17.80 0.19
CA PHE A 226 11.02 17.45 1.16
C PHE A 226 11.07 15.94 1.43
N VAL A 227 9.90 15.31 1.58
CA VAL A 227 9.78 13.85 1.77
C VAL A 227 10.39 13.08 0.59
N THR A 228 10.18 13.56 -0.65
CA THR A 228 10.78 12.96 -1.85
C THR A 228 12.29 13.11 -1.85
N LEU A 229 12.80 14.29 -1.46
CA LEU A 229 14.24 14.55 -1.36
C LEU A 229 14.89 13.60 -0.36
N VAL A 230 14.32 13.44 0.83
CA VAL A 230 14.83 12.50 1.84
C VAL A 230 14.80 11.06 1.32
N ALA A 231 13.72 10.64 0.65
CA ALA A 231 13.63 9.31 0.06
C ALA A 231 14.73 9.06 -0.98
N VAL A 232 14.93 9.99 -1.92
CA VAL A 232 15.99 9.91 -2.93
C VAL A 232 17.37 9.88 -2.27
N TYR A 233 17.58 10.70 -1.23
CA TYR A 233 18.83 10.71 -0.49
C TYR A 233 19.14 9.35 0.15
N CYS A 234 18.15 8.69 0.77
CA CYS A 234 18.33 7.34 1.33
C CYS A 234 18.69 6.30 0.25
N LEU A 235 18.13 6.42 -0.95
CA LEU A 235 18.48 5.54 -2.07
C LEU A 235 19.90 5.79 -2.59
N ILE A 236 20.32 7.06 -2.67
CA ILE A 236 21.70 7.41 -3.01
C ILE A 236 22.66 6.86 -1.96
N GLN A 237 22.34 7.02 -0.67
CA GLN A 237 23.14 6.50 0.44
C GLN A 237 23.33 4.98 0.32
N ALA A 238 22.28 4.25 -0.03
CA ALA A 238 22.36 2.80 -0.18
C ALA A 238 23.39 2.36 -1.25
N GLY A 239 23.64 3.21 -2.26
CA GLY A 239 24.66 2.98 -3.29
C GLY A 239 26.08 3.47 -2.93
N VAL A 240 26.23 4.35 -1.93
CA VAL A 240 27.54 4.89 -1.50
C VAL A 240 28.57 3.77 -1.16
N PRO A 241 28.21 2.69 -0.44
CA PRO A 241 29.15 1.61 -0.12
C PRO A 241 29.73 0.88 -1.34
N TRP A 242 29.10 0.96 -2.51
CA TRP A 242 29.63 0.35 -3.73
C TRP A 242 30.84 1.10 -4.26
N HIS A 243 30.92 2.40 -4.00
CA HIS A 243 32.01 3.24 -4.49
C HIS A 243 33.02 3.59 -3.39
N PHE A 244 32.55 3.73 -2.14
CA PHE A 244 33.39 4.13 -1.02
C PHE A 244 33.56 2.97 -0.04
N PRO A 245 34.81 2.53 0.22
CA PRO A 245 35.07 1.48 1.20
C PRO A 245 34.61 1.91 2.60
N ALA A 246 34.41 0.91 3.47
CA ALA A 246 34.02 1.13 4.85
C ALA A 246 35.00 2.10 5.56
N ARG A 247 34.47 2.96 6.43
CA ARG A 247 35.21 3.94 7.26
C ARG A 247 35.91 5.10 6.53
N THR A 248 35.49 5.45 5.32
CA THR A 248 35.94 6.70 4.68
C THR A 248 35.25 7.91 5.30
N SER A 249 35.97 9.03 5.46
CA SER A 249 35.39 10.30 5.95
C SER A 249 34.22 10.77 5.07
N SER A 250 34.27 10.48 3.77
CA SER A 250 33.17 10.78 2.84
C SER A 250 31.89 10.04 3.22
N ARG A 251 31.95 8.73 3.48
CA ARG A 251 30.77 7.96 3.90
C ARG A 251 30.19 8.48 5.22
N GLN A 252 31.05 8.78 6.19
CA GLN A 252 30.62 9.37 7.46
C GLN A 252 29.90 10.71 7.26
N PHE A 253 30.44 11.57 6.39
CA PHE A 253 29.81 12.85 6.05
C PHE A 253 28.40 12.64 5.48
N PHE A 254 28.24 11.75 4.51
CA PHE A 254 26.91 11.44 3.96
C PHE A 254 25.96 10.88 5.03
N SER A 255 26.44 10.05 5.95
CA SER A 255 25.62 9.51 7.04
C SER A 255 25.18 10.59 8.04
N VAL A 256 26.05 11.55 8.38
CA VAL A 256 25.70 12.71 9.22
C VAL A 256 24.66 13.61 8.55
N VAL A 257 24.82 13.90 7.26
CA VAL A 257 23.83 14.67 6.49
C VAL A 257 22.49 13.94 6.43
N GLY A 258 22.50 12.61 6.22
CA GLY A 258 21.30 11.78 6.25
C GLY A 258 20.59 11.76 7.59
N ALA A 259 21.34 11.71 8.70
CA ALA A 259 20.78 11.83 10.04
C ALA A 259 20.10 13.19 10.22
N GLY A 260 20.73 14.29 9.80
CA GLY A 260 20.15 15.63 9.84
C GLY A 260 18.86 15.76 9.03
N LEU A 261 18.83 15.20 7.81
CA LEU A 261 17.64 15.14 6.97
C LEU A 261 16.51 14.33 7.62
N SER A 262 16.85 13.20 8.26
CA SER A 262 15.88 12.35 8.97
C SER A 262 15.30 13.05 10.20
N THR A 263 16.12 13.79 10.96
CA THR A 263 15.65 14.63 12.07
C THR A 263 14.73 15.75 11.58
N ALA A 264 15.07 16.41 10.47
CA ALA A 264 14.20 17.41 9.86
C ALA A 264 12.86 16.81 9.38
N LEU A 265 12.88 15.57 8.85
CA LEU A 265 11.66 14.85 8.49
C LEU A 265 10.81 14.54 9.72
N LEU A 266 11.41 14.10 10.83
CA LEU A 266 10.71 13.89 12.10
C LEU A 266 10.08 15.16 12.64
N ALA A 267 10.78 16.30 12.56
CA ALA A 267 10.23 17.59 12.97
C ALA A 267 9.04 17.98 12.08
N LEU A 268 9.15 17.78 10.77
CA LEU A 268 8.09 18.09 9.81
C LEU A 268 6.85 17.21 10.00
N THR A 269 7.03 15.90 10.22
CA THR A 269 5.88 15.00 10.47
C THR A 269 5.26 15.26 11.84
N SER A 270 6.06 15.58 12.87
CA SER A 270 5.56 15.96 14.20
C SER A 270 4.74 17.26 14.14
N PHE A 271 5.20 18.25 13.37
CA PHE A 271 4.43 19.47 13.10
C PHE A 271 3.15 19.16 12.30
N GLY A 272 3.23 18.27 11.32
CA GLY A 272 2.07 17.78 10.58
C GLY A 272 1.02 17.15 11.50
N PHE A 273 1.44 16.31 12.44
CA PHE A 273 0.58 15.76 13.48
C PHE A 273 -0.02 16.81 14.40
N TYR A 274 0.76 17.80 14.81
CA TYR A 274 0.26 18.90 15.61
C TYR A 274 -0.84 19.68 14.88
N CYS A 275 -0.64 20.01 13.60
CA CYS A 275 -1.68 20.64 12.78
C CYS A 275 -2.92 19.75 12.66
N TRP A 276 -2.74 18.46 12.39
CA TRP A 276 -3.84 17.50 12.27
C TRP A 276 -4.63 17.40 13.58
N ALA A 277 -3.96 17.25 14.71
CA ALA A 277 -4.60 17.14 16.03
C ALA A 277 -5.30 18.44 16.43
N ASN A 278 -4.71 19.60 16.18
CA ASN A 278 -5.29 20.89 16.54
C ASN A 278 -6.55 21.21 15.71
N ARG A 279 -6.58 20.79 14.44
CA ARG A 279 -7.79 20.87 13.58
C ARG A 279 -8.97 20.10 14.19
N HIS A 280 -8.70 18.99 14.86
CA HIS A 280 -9.71 18.13 15.49
C HIS A 280 -10.08 18.54 16.92
N ALA A 281 -9.14 19.14 17.65
CA ALA A 281 -9.36 19.58 19.02
C ALA A 281 -10.22 20.86 19.13
N ALA A 282 -10.31 21.66 18.07
CA ALA A 282 -11.00 22.94 18.09
C ALA A 282 -12.49 22.80 17.64
N PRO A 283 -13.48 22.94 18.54
CA PRO A 283 -14.90 22.74 18.25
C PRO A 283 -15.56 23.97 17.59
N TRP A 284 -14.83 24.72 16.75
CA TRP A 284 -15.43 25.81 15.94
C TRP A 284 -16.11 25.20 14.72
N LYS A 285 -17.23 24.51 14.98
CA LYS A 285 -18.12 23.91 13.99
C LYS A 285 -19.24 24.88 13.54
N PHE A 286 -19.30 26.11 14.09
CA PHE A 286 -20.47 26.98 13.94
C PHE A 286 -20.29 28.22 13.04
N ASP A 287 -19.07 28.59 12.63
CA ASP A 287 -18.86 29.80 11.78
C ASP A 287 -18.14 29.50 10.45
N ARG A 288 -17.79 28.24 10.21
CA ARG A 288 -17.19 27.78 8.94
C ARG A 288 -18.21 27.71 7.81
N ASP A 289 -19.49 27.49 8.12
CA ASP A 289 -20.54 27.38 7.11
C ASP A 289 -20.77 28.71 6.39
N LEU A 290 -20.77 29.86 7.08
CA LEU A 290 -21.12 31.12 6.42
C LEU A 290 -19.97 31.66 5.54
N SER A 291 -18.72 31.58 6.02
CA SER A 291 -17.56 32.07 5.25
C SER A 291 -17.19 31.13 4.10
N ASN A 292 -17.26 29.80 4.30
CA ASN A 292 -16.96 28.85 3.23
C ASN A 292 -18.10 28.77 2.22
N PHE A 293 -19.37 28.93 2.61
CA PHE A 293 -20.47 28.99 1.66
C PHE A 293 -20.38 30.23 0.76
N LEU A 294 -20.09 31.41 1.32
CA LEU A 294 -19.94 32.65 0.54
C LEU A 294 -18.69 32.65 -0.35
N TYR A 295 -17.56 32.07 0.11
CA TYR A 295 -16.32 32.02 -0.69
C TYR A 295 -16.34 30.88 -1.73
N SER A 296 -16.89 29.72 -1.40
CA SER A 296 -17.10 28.60 -2.32
C SER A 296 -18.05 28.99 -3.45
N GLN A 297 -19.20 29.59 -3.15
CA GLN A 297 -20.20 29.94 -4.16
C GLN A 297 -19.70 31.02 -5.15
N SER A 298 -18.89 31.97 -4.69
CA SER A 298 -18.28 32.99 -5.56
C SER A 298 -17.17 32.44 -6.46
N TYR A 299 -16.42 31.42 -6.03
CA TYR A 299 -15.35 30.83 -6.84
C TYR A 299 -15.90 29.82 -7.85
N TRP A 300 -16.86 28.97 -7.45
CA TRP A 300 -17.50 28.00 -8.34
C TRP A 300 -18.26 28.65 -9.51
N ASN A 301 -18.93 29.78 -9.28
CA ASN A 301 -19.59 30.53 -10.35
C ASN A 301 -18.61 31.14 -11.37
N SER A 302 -17.34 31.33 -10.98
CA SER A 302 -16.28 31.85 -11.86
C SER A 302 -15.60 30.74 -12.69
N THR A 303 -15.60 29.48 -12.25
CA THR A 303 -14.92 28.38 -12.94
C THR A 303 -15.84 27.58 -13.86
N ILE A 304 -17.14 27.47 -13.52
CA ILE A 304 -18.12 26.76 -14.36
C ILE A 304 -18.31 27.45 -15.73
N ASP A 305 -18.10 28.76 -15.80
CA ASP A 305 -18.27 29.52 -17.05
C ASP A 305 -17.04 29.48 -17.98
N LYS A 306 -15.90 28.96 -17.51
CA LYS A 306 -14.65 28.96 -18.29
C LYS A 306 -14.18 27.59 -18.80
N ASP A 307 -14.79 26.49 -18.38
CA ASP A 307 -14.28 25.15 -18.76
C ASP A 307 -15.41 24.18 -19.17
N LYS A 308 -16.15 24.54 -20.23
CA LYS A 308 -17.04 23.62 -20.95
C LYS A 308 -16.29 22.56 -21.79
N THR A 309 -14.97 22.50 -21.67
CA THR A 309 -14.09 21.55 -22.38
C THR A 309 -13.24 20.71 -21.43
N MET A 310 -13.68 20.56 -20.18
CA MET A 310 -12.98 19.74 -19.20
C MET A 310 -13.15 18.26 -19.57
N THR A 311 -12.15 17.74 -20.26
CA THR A 311 -11.94 16.33 -20.55
C THR A 311 -12.04 15.50 -19.26
N ASN A 312 -12.65 14.32 -19.37
CA ASN A 312 -12.95 13.37 -18.29
C ASN A 312 -11.70 12.87 -17.53
N GLY A 313 -11.05 13.73 -16.75
CA GLY A 313 -9.90 13.43 -15.91
C GLY A 313 -10.16 13.77 -14.44
N LEU A 314 -9.83 12.84 -13.54
CA LEU A 314 -9.71 13.11 -12.11
C LEU A 314 -8.53 14.07 -11.90
N PHE A 315 -8.78 15.37 -11.87
CA PHE A 315 -7.77 16.34 -11.45
C PHE A 315 -7.91 16.62 -9.96
N ARG A 316 -6.80 16.56 -9.22
CA ARG A 316 -6.68 17.00 -7.82
C ARG A 316 -5.81 18.25 -7.81
N TYR A 317 -6.27 19.34 -7.19
CA TYR A 317 -5.51 20.59 -7.14
C TYR A 317 -5.22 20.99 -5.69
N CYS A 318 -4.01 20.71 -5.21
CA CYS A 318 -3.55 21.26 -3.95
C CYS A 318 -3.25 22.76 -4.14
N HIS A 319 -4.00 23.64 -3.46
CA HIS A 319 -3.74 25.07 -3.51
C HIS A 319 -2.63 25.46 -2.55
N LYS A 320 -1.62 26.19 -3.04
CA LYS A 320 -0.57 26.76 -2.19
C LYS A 320 -1.19 27.86 -1.30
N PRO A 321 -1.08 27.78 0.03
CA PRO A 321 -1.64 28.81 0.89
C PRO A 321 -0.92 30.14 0.65
N LYS A 322 -1.68 31.25 0.63
CA LYS A 322 -1.16 32.60 0.42
C LYS A 322 -0.32 33.12 1.62
N GLN A 323 -0.51 32.54 2.80
CA GLN A 323 0.19 32.91 4.04
C GLN A 323 0.56 31.66 4.83
N MET A 324 1.75 31.65 5.44
CA MET A 324 2.22 30.52 6.26
C MET A 324 1.35 30.26 7.50
N TYR A 325 0.69 31.28 8.07
CA TYR A 325 -0.13 31.11 9.28
C TYR A 325 -1.43 30.32 9.05
N MET A 326 -1.86 30.16 7.78
CA MET A 326 -3.00 29.32 7.41
C MET A 326 -2.59 27.86 7.09
N LEU A 327 -1.35 27.45 7.39
CA LEU A 327 -0.84 26.13 6.99
C LEU A 327 -1.63 24.96 7.59
N CYS A 328 -2.10 25.09 8.84
CA CYS A 328 -2.92 24.03 9.45
C CYS A 328 -4.40 24.10 9.00
N GLU A 329 -4.85 25.22 8.43
CA GLU A 329 -6.29 25.52 8.22
C GLU A 329 -6.76 25.29 6.78
N ARG A 330 -5.87 25.36 5.78
CA ARG A 330 -6.24 25.40 4.34
C ARG A 330 -5.84 24.18 3.49
N THR A 331 -5.37 23.08 4.06
CA THR A 331 -4.65 22.07 3.28
C THR A 331 -5.49 21.09 2.46
N LEU A 332 -6.82 21.16 2.48
CA LEU A 332 -7.65 20.19 1.75
C LEU A 332 -8.84 20.85 1.06
N GLU A 333 -8.65 21.26 -0.19
CA GLU A 333 -9.76 21.47 -1.12
C GLU A 333 -9.62 20.43 -2.24
N PHE A 334 -10.54 19.48 -2.29
CA PHE A 334 -10.65 18.58 -3.43
C PHE A 334 -11.50 19.26 -4.51
N SER A 335 -11.01 19.32 -5.74
CA SER A 335 -11.87 19.43 -6.91
C SER A 335 -12.73 18.18 -6.97
N LYS A 336 -14.04 18.31 -6.71
CA LYS A 336 -15.02 17.21 -6.69
C LYS A 336 -14.76 16.19 -7.81
N PRO A 337 -14.29 14.97 -7.49
CA PRO A 337 -14.20 13.89 -8.47
C PRO A 337 -15.26 12.80 -8.25
N TYR A 338 -16.04 12.89 -7.17
CA TYR A 338 -16.99 11.87 -6.77
C TYR A 338 -18.41 12.38 -6.99
N ILE A 339 -19.07 11.83 -8.01
CA ILE A 339 -20.43 12.23 -8.43
C ILE A 339 -21.45 12.05 -7.28
N TRP A 340 -21.16 11.16 -6.31
CA TRP A 340 -22.11 10.70 -5.29
C TRP A 340 -21.64 10.88 -3.83
N TRP A 341 -20.54 11.59 -3.58
CA TRP A 341 -20.01 11.73 -2.22
C TRP A 341 -20.40 13.06 -1.57
N THR A 342 -20.77 13.02 -0.30
CA THR A 342 -20.91 14.22 0.52
C THR A 342 -19.53 14.78 0.84
N GLN A 343 -19.46 16.08 1.10
CA GLN A 343 -18.21 16.74 1.47
C GLN A 343 -17.60 16.14 2.75
N GLU A 344 -18.44 15.76 3.73
CA GLU A 344 -18.01 15.13 4.97
C GLU A 344 -17.29 13.79 4.75
N GLN A 345 -17.75 12.97 3.79
CA GLN A 345 -17.10 11.69 3.45
C GLN A 345 -15.71 11.91 2.85
N VAL A 346 -15.59 12.90 1.96
CA VAL A 346 -14.31 13.27 1.34
C VAL A 346 -13.32 13.76 2.39
N GLU A 347 -13.79 14.61 3.31
CA GLU A 347 -12.97 15.14 4.40
C GLU A 347 -12.51 14.03 5.35
N GLY A 348 -13.42 13.14 5.77
CA GLY A 348 -13.08 12.02 6.66
C GLY A 348 -12.08 11.03 6.06
N GLU A 349 -12.20 10.73 4.76
CA GLU A 349 -11.23 9.88 4.07
C GLU A 349 -9.84 10.53 4.01
N ALA A 350 -9.79 11.80 3.64
CA ALA A 350 -8.55 12.55 3.54
C ALA A 350 -7.84 12.64 4.89
N GLU A 351 -8.59 12.95 5.95
CA GLU A 351 -8.07 13.05 7.31
C GLU A 351 -7.47 11.74 7.80
N LEU A 352 -8.13 10.61 7.53
CA LEU A 352 -7.62 9.29 7.87
C LEU A 352 -6.32 8.97 7.12
N ILE A 353 -6.29 9.23 5.81
CA ILE A 353 -5.12 8.92 4.98
C ILE A 353 -3.94 9.81 5.36
N GLN A 354 -4.17 11.11 5.60
CA GLN A 354 -3.15 12.02 6.08
C GLN A 354 -2.56 11.56 7.42
N ALA A 355 -3.41 11.19 8.38
CA ALA A 355 -2.96 10.67 9.66
C ALA A 355 -2.10 9.40 9.46
N MET A 356 -2.58 8.45 8.67
CA MET A 356 -1.88 7.19 8.41
C MET A 356 -0.51 7.43 7.75
N VAL A 357 -0.44 8.31 6.73
CA VAL A 357 0.82 8.66 6.06
C VAL A 357 1.78 9.36 7.02
N LEU A 358 1.30 10.26 7.88
CA LEU A 358 2.13 10.92 8.89
C LEU A 358 2.69 9.93 9.92
N ILE A 359 1.88 8.93 10.35
CA ILE A 359 2.34 7.86 11.27
C ILE A 359 3.48 7.09 10.59
N LEU A 360 3.23 6.61 9.37
CA LEU A 360 4.18 5.78 8.63
C LEU A 360 5.47 6.54 8.30
N LEU A 361 5.38 7.81 7.90
CA LEU A 361 6.56 8.65 7.67
C LEU A 361 7.35 8.90 8.95
N THR A 362 6.68 9.08 10.09
CA THR A 362 7.36 9.29 11.38
C THR A 362 8.11 8.03 11.81
N LEU A 363 7.49 6.85 11.68
CA LEU A 363 8.14 5.58 11.96
C LEU A 363 9.35 5.36 11.04
N ASN A 364 9.21 5.60 9.73
CA ASN A 364 10.31 5.50 8.79
C ASN A 364 11.43 6.51 9.07
N ALA A 365 11.10 7.74 9.45
CA ALA A 365 12.09 8.77 9.76
C ALA A 365 12.91 8.41 11.02
N CYS A 366 12.26 7.80 12.04
CA CYS A 366 12.96 7.23 13.19
C CYS A 366 13.94 6.13 12.76
N ILE A 367 13.48 5.20 11.91
CA ILE A 367 14.31 4.09 11.43
C ILE A 367 15.50 4.62 10.60
N HIS A 368 15.26 5.56 9.68
CA HIS A 368 16.33 6.20 8.90
C HIS A 368 17.34 6.88 9.81
N PHE A 369 16.90 7.66 10.80
CA PHE A 369 17.78 8.30 11.77
C PHE A 369 18.67 7.28 12.48
N LEU A 370 18.10 6.17 12.99
CA LEU A 370 18.85 5.12 13.66
C LEU A 370 19.87 4.45 12.72
N LEU A 371 19.48 4.18 11.47
CA LEU A 371 20.37 3.60 10.46
C LEU A 371 21.52 4.54 10.09
N PHE A 372 21.26 5.83 9.94
CA PHE A 372 22.30 6.82 9.64
C PHE A 372 23.26 7.03 10.81
N VAL A 373 22.75 7.10 12.05
CA VAL A 373 23.59 7.20 13.26
C VAL A 373 24.43 5.93 13.41
N TYR A 374 23.85 4.76 13.19
CA TYR A 374 24.59 3.50 13.21
C TYR A 374 25.66 3.46 12.11
N ASP A 375 25.40 3.95 10.90
CA ASP A 375 26.40 3.97 9.84
C ASP A 375 27.50 5.02 10.07
N ALA A 376 27.18 6.14 10.73
CA ALA A 376 28.14 7.19 11.04
C ALA A 376 29.09 6.82 12.20
N PHE A 377 28.55 6.17 13.24
CA PHE A 377 29.25 5.97 14.52
C PHE A 377 29.36 4.50 14.95
N GLY A 378 28.72 3.57 14.24
CA GLY A 378 28.81 2.14 14.51
C GLY A 378 30.22 1.62 14.26
N ASN A 379 30.73 0.85 15.22
CA ASN A 379 32.08 0.30 15.22
C ASN A 379 32.28 -0.83 14.19
#